data_AF-A0A6B3CUR3-F1
#
_entry.id   AF-A0A6B3CUR3-F1
#
_cell.length_a   1.000
_cell.length_b   1.000
_cell.length_c   1.000
_cell.angle_alpha   90.00
_cell.angle_beta   90.00
_cell.angle_gamma   90.00
#
_symmetry.space_group_name_H-M   'P 1'
#
loop_
_entity.id
_entity.type
_entity.pdbx_description
1 polymer ?
#
loop_
_entity_poly.entity_id
_entity_poly.type
_entity_poly.pdbx_seq_one_letter_code
_entity_poly.pdbx_strand_id
1 'polypeptide(L)'
;YDSPVVFSPEAMSTGARTPYTRDPRRPSRVGVLPRAGGGVRWFEAPDAFVSHTLNAYDDGERVVLELVTLPADFDIAAMRMSRYGTLDRWTVDLS
;
A
#
# COMPACT_ATOMS: atom_id res chain seq x y z
N TYR A 1 2.72 -3.81 -2.86
CA TYR A 1 2.76 -2.93 -1.68
C TYR A 1 2.39 -3.75 -0.48
N ASP A 2 3.08 -3.55 0.62
CA ASP A 2 2.75 -4.14 1.90
C ASP A 2 2.24 -3.00 2.79
N SER A 3 0.94 -2.98 3.05
CA SER A 3 0.29 -1.95 3.86
C SER A 3 -0.04 -2.52 5.24
N PRO A 4 -0.31 -1.69 6.26
CA PRO A 4 -0.72 -2.15 7.58
C PRO A 4 -2.11 -2.83 7.61
N VAL A 5 -2.70 -3.19 6.47
CA VAL A 5 -3.99 -3.87 6.42
C VAL A 5 -3.81 -5.37 6.57
N VAL A 6 -4.45 -5.93 7.59
CA VAL A 6 -4.36 -7.34 7.96
C VAL A 6 -5.75 -7.97 8.00
N PHE A 7 -5.81 -9.26 7.71
CA PHE A 7 -7.01 -10.05 7.94
C PHE A 7 -7.32 -10.13 9.44
N SER A 8 -8.59 -9.91 9.80
CA SER A 8 -9.09 -10.02 11.16
C SER A 8 -10.43 -10.77 11.19
N PRO A 9 -10.44 -12.03 11.66
CA PRO A 9 -11.69 -12.77 11.89
C PRO A 9 -12.66 -12.04 12.82
N GLU A 10 -12.13 -11.30 13.80
CA GLU A 10 -12.94 -10.55 14.77
C GLU A 10 -13.73 -9.43 14.10
N ALA A 11 -13.17 -8.78 13.07
CA ALA A 11 -13.88 -7.77 12.28
C ALA A 11 -15.16 -8.33 11.63
N MET A 12 -15.20 -9.61 11.26
CA MET A 12 -16.39 -10.24 10.69
C MET A 12 -17.53 -10.37 11.72
N SER A 13 -17.19 -10.51 13.00
CA SER A 13 -18.16 -10.70 14.08
C SER A 13 -18.85 -9.42 14.53
N THR A 14 -18.32 -8.25 14.14
CA THR A 14 -18.81 -6.93 14.55
C THR A 14 -19.64 -6.22 13.47
N GLY A 15 -20.04 -6.93 12.40
CA GLY A 15 -20.83 -6.36 11.31
C GLY A 15 -20.01 -5.50 10.33
N ALA A 16 -18.68 -5.65 10.31
CA ALA A 16 -17.84 -4.99 9.32
C ALA A 16 -18.18 -5.44 7.89
N ARG A 17 -17.96 -4.55 6.92
CA ARG A 17 -18.16 -4.84 5.49
C ARG A 17 -17.04 -5.69 4.89
N THR A 18 -15.86 -5.68 5.50
CA THR A 18 -14.71 -6.49 5.08
C THR A 18 -14.09 -7.21 6.27
N PRO A 19 -13.40 -8.34 6.04
CA PRO A 19 -12.69 -9.07 7.09
C PRO A 19 -11.29 -8.50 7.35
N TYR A 20 -11.10 -7.19 7.15
CA TYR A 20 -9.79 -6.54 7.24
C TYR A 20 -9.81 -5.39 8.24
N THR A 21 -8.69 -5.21 8.93
CA THR A 21 -8.44 -4.08 9.83
C THR A 21 -7.03 -3.54 9.60
N ARG A 22 -6.72 -2.40 10.21
CA ARG A 22 -5.38 -1.81 10.19
C ARG A 22 -4.63 -2.16 11.49
N ASP A 23 -3.41 -2.69 11.37
CA ASP A 23 -2.49 -2.91 12.49
C ASP A 23 -1.49 -1.74 12.56
N PRO A 24 -1.62 -0.80 13.50
CA PRO A 24 -0.75 0.38 13.59
C PRO A 24 0.70 0.04 13.97
N ARG A 25 0.99 -1.22 14.32
CA ARG A 25 2.35 -1.68 14.63
C ARG A 25 3.13 -2.11 13.39
N ARG A 26 2.48 -2.15 12.22
CA ARG A 26 3.12 -2.54 10.96
C ARG A 26 3.42 -1.31 10.11
N PRO A 27 4.66 -1.10 9.64
CA PRO A 27 4.95 -0.03 8.70
C PRO A 27 4.41 -0.38 7.31
N SER A 28 4.13 0.65 6.51
CA SER A 28 3.95 0.50 5.06
C SER A 28 5.30 0.28 4.39
N ARG A 29 5.36 -0.65 3.43
CA ARG A 29 6.57 -0.99 2.68
C ARG A 29 6.28 -1.20 1.21
N VAL A 30 7.28 -0.97 0.38
CA VAL A 30 7.28 -1.40 -1.02
C VAL A 30 8.41 -2.41 -1.25
N GLY A 31 8.06 -3.51 -1.91
CA GLY A 31 9.02 -4.54 -2.30
C GLY A 31 9.36 -4.39 -3.78
N VAL A 32 10.65 -4.31 -4.09
CA VAL A 32 11.17 -4.33 -5.47
C VAL A 32 11.78 -5.70 -5.73
N LEU A 33 11.18 -6.44 -6.66
CA LEU A 33 11.68 -7.72 -7.16
C LEU A 33 12.28 -7.50 -8.55
N PRO A 34 13.58 -7.80 -8.77
CA PRO A 34 14.16 -7.72 -10.10
C PRO A 34 13.43 -8.62 -11.10
N ARG A 35 13.16 -8.11 -12.31
CA ARG A 35 12.44 -8.88 -13.36
C ARG A 35 13.17 -10.15 -13.79
N ALA A 36 14.50 -10.16 -13.69
CA ALA A 36 15.34 -11.33 -13.97
C ALA A 36 15.32 -12.39 -12.84
N GLY A 37 14.57 -12.15 -11.77
CA GLY A 37 14.57 -12.99 -10.56
C GLY A 37 15.63 -12.58 -9.54
N GLY A 38 15.58 -13.21 -8.36
CA GLY A 38 16.43 -12.89 -7.21
C GLY A 38 15.63 -12.62 -5.94
N GLY A 39 16.25 -11.93 -4.99
CA GLY A 39 15.61 -11.54 -3.72
C GLY A 39 14.83 -10.23 -3.83
N VAL A 40 13.75 -10.11 -3.08
CA VAL A 40 13.01 -8.85 -2.92
C VAL A 40 13.82 -7.90 -2.03
N ARG A 41 14.01 -6.67 -2.50
CA ARG A 41 14.49 -5.55 -1.66
C ARG A 41 13.28 -4.81 -1.11
N TRP A 42 13.23 -4.59 0.21
CA TRP A 42 12.13 -3.90 0.87
C TRP A 42 12.55 -2.49 1.27
N PHE A 43 11.67 -1.53 1.01
CA PHE A 43 11.85 -0.12 1.33
C PHE A 43 10.65 0.37 2.16
N GLU A 44 10.90 1.27 3.10
CA GLU A 44 9.83 1.95 3.83
C GLU A 44 9.02 2.82 2.85
N ALA A 45 7.71 2.86 3.05
CA ALA A 45 6.80 3.64 2.23
C ALA A 45 5.97 4.58 3.10
N PRO A 46 5.46 5.69 2.53
CA PRO A 46 4.50 6.54 3.23
C PRO A 46 3.33 5.74 3.79
N ASP A 47 2.80 6.18 4.93
CA ASP A 47 1.65 5.56 5.58
C ASP A 47 0.34 5.88 4.82
N ALA A 48 0.17 5.25 3.66
CA ALA A 48 -0.97 5.39 2.78
C ALA A 48 -1.47 4.02 2.31
N PHE A 49 -2.78 3.91 2.09
CA PHE A 49 -3.36 2.72 1.48
C PHE A 49 -3.33 2.86 -0.04
N VAL A 50 -2.50 2.06 -0.73
CA VAL A 50 -2.48 2.01 -2.19
C VAL A 50 -3.67 1.19 -2.68
N SER A 51 -4.58 1.83 -3.41
CA SER A 51 -5.75 1.20 -4.01
C SER A 51 -5.41 0.53 -5.35
N HIS A 52 -4.87 1.31 -6.30
CA HIS A 52 -4.51 0.83 -7.64
C HIS A 52 -3.14 1.36 -8.04
N THR A 53 -2.41 0.58 -8.84
CA THR A 53 -1.23 1.06 -9.56
C THR A 53 -1.66 1.48 -10.95
N LEU A 54 -1.38 2.72 -11.34
CA LEU A 54 -1.58 3.20 -12.69
C LEU A 54 -0.45 2.70 -13.59
N ASN A 55 0.80 2.96 -13.20
CA ASN A 55 1.99 2.54 -13.94
C ASN A 55 3.19 2.37 -13.01
N ALA A 56 4.21 1.67 -13.48
CA ALA A 56 5.53 1.59 -12.86
C ALA A 56 6.61 1.44 -13.91
N TYR A 57 7.73 2.15 -13.76
CA TYR A 57 8.84 2.09 -14.71
C TYR A 57 10.19 2.32 -14.04
N ASP A 58 11.24 1.80 -14.67
CA ASP A 58 12.63 2.01 -14.25
C ASP A 58 13.12 3.37 -14.78
N ASP A 59 13.83 4.13 -13.95
CA ASP A 59 14.47 5.40 -14.27
C ASP A 59 15.90 5.40 -13.71
N GLY A 60 16.84 4.84 -14.48
CA GLY A 60 18.22 4.60 -14.03
C GLY A 60 18.28 3.66 -12.83
N GLU A 61 18.84 4.13 -11.72
CA GLU A 61 18.90 3.41 -10.44
C GLU A 61 17.64 3.62 -9.60
N ARG A 62 16.50 3.95 -10.21
CA ARG A 62 15.25 4.20 -9.51
C ARG A 62 14.10 3.42 -10.12
N VAL A 63 13.09 3.15 -9.31
CA VAL A 63 11.78 2.70 -9.77
C VAL A 63 10.76 3.78 -9.44
N VAL A 64 10.06 4.27 -10.46
CA VAL A 64 8.97 5.24 -10.32
C VAL A 64 7.65 4.49 -10.35
N LEU A 65 6.77 4.82 -9.40
CA LEU A 65 5.46 4.22 -9.20
C LEU A 65 4.41 5.31 -9.26
N GLU A 66 3.41 5.14 -10.12
CA GLU A 66 2.25 6.04 -10.21
C GLU A 66 1.02 5.32 -9.66
N LEU A 67 0.44 5.86 -8.59
CA LEU A 67 -0.44 5.14 -7.68
C LEU A 67 -1.69 5.95 -7.38
N VAL A 68 -2.81 5.25 -7.18
CA VAL A 68 -3.97 5.83 -6.50
C VAL A 68 -3.86 5.50 -5.02
N THR A 69 -3.61 6.51 -4.19
CA THR A 69 -3.59 6.36 -2.73
C THR A 69 -4.92 6.80 -2.14
N LEU A 70 -5.34 6.11 -1.08
CA LEU A 70 -6.49 6.51 -0.29
C LEU A 70 -6.05 7.33 0.92
N PRO A 71 -6.94 8.18 1.43
CA PRO A 71 -6.70 8.95 2.66
C PRO A 71 -6.23 8.10 3.84
N ALA A 72 -5.42 8.69 4.72
CA ALA A 72 -4.94 8.04 5.95
C ALA A 72 -6.07 7.60 6.90
N ASP A 73 -7.24 8.22 6.80
CA ASP A 73 -8.46 7.91 7.55
C ASP A 73 -9.41 6.97 6.78
N PHE A 74 -8.93 6.31 5.72
CA PHE A 74 -9.67 5.23 5.07
C PHE A 74 -9.93 4.08 6.05
N ASP A 75 -11.21 3.85 6.33
CA ASP A 75 -11.71 2.78 7.16
C ASP A 75 -11.97 1.55 6.29
N ILE A 76 -11.02 0.61 6.29
CA ILE A 76 -11.09 -0.62 5.49
C ILE A 76 -12.21 -1.55 5.97
N ALA A 77 -12.47 -1.60 7.28
CA ALA A 77 -13.50 -2.46 7.86
C ALA A 77 -14.89 -2.00 7.43
N ALA A 78 -15.11 -0.69 7.41
CA ALA A 78 -16.35 -0.09 6.94
C ALA A 78 -16.34 0.28 5.45
N MET A 79 -15.27 0.05 4.68
CA MET A 79 -15.11 0.60 3.31
C MET A 79 -15.54 2.06 3.18
N ARG A 80 -15.07 2.93 4.08
CA ARG A 80 -15.46 4.34 4.12
C ARG A 80 -14.23 5.23 4.01
N MET A 81 -14.32 6.26 3.16
CA MET A 81 -13.28 7.27 2.97
C MET A 81 -13.88 8.67 3.11
N SER A 82 -13.15 9.60 3.71
CA SER A 82 -13.59 10.99 3.88
C SER A 82 -13.48 11.84 2.61
N ARG A 83 -12.62 11.42 1.68
CA ARG A 83 -12.40 12.04 0.37
C ARG A 83 -11.97 11.00 -0.65
N TYR A 84 -12.02 11.36 -1.92
CA TYR A 84 -11.51 10.53 -3.01
C TYR A 84 -10.00 10.30 -2.89
N GLY A 85 -9.53 9.21 -3.50
CA GLY A 85 -8.11 8.95 -3.65
C GLY A 85 -7.42 9.97 -4.55
N THR A 86 -6.12 10.13 -4.37
CA THR A 86 -5.27 11.01 -5.18
C THR A 86 -4.32 10.20 -6.05
N LEU A 87 -3.90 10.78 -7.18
CA LEU A 87 -2.80 10.25 -7.96
C LEU A 87 -1.49 10.71 -7.31
N ASP A 88 -0.73 9.77 -6.77
CA ASP A 88 0.56 9.98 -6.15
C ASP A 88 1.68 9.36 -7.00
N ARG A 89 2.88 9.93 -6.87
CA ARG A 89 4.11 9.36 -7.43
C ARG A 89 5.06 9.02 -6.30
N TRP A 90 5.49 7.75 -6.24
CA TRP A 90 6.56 7.31 -5.37
C TRP A 90 7.80 6.99 -6.20
N THR A 91 8.97 7.35 -5.68
CA THR A 91 10.25 7.03 -6.28
C THR A 91 11.06 6.21 -5.29
N VAL A 92 11.44 5.00 -5.69
CA VAL A 92 12.31 4.13 -4.92
C VAL A 92 13.72 4.26 -5.46
N ASP A 93 14.66 4.70 -4.62
CA ASP A 93 16.08 4.74 -4.96
C ASP A 93 16.72 3.37 -4.70
N LEU A 94 17.42 2.82 -5.69
CA LEU A 94 18.02 1.50 -5.65
C LEU A 94 19.53 1.52 -5.39
N SER A 95 20.15 2.70 -5.26
CA SER A 95 21.56 2.85 -4.90
C SER A 95 21.90 2.34 -3.50
#